data_AF-A0A665UYM0-F1
#
_entry.id   AF-A0A665UYM0-F1
#
_cell.length_a   1.000
_cell.length_b   1.000
_cell.length_c   1.000
_cell.angle_alpha   90.00
_cell.angle_beta   90.00
_cell.angle_gamma   90.00
#
_symmetry.space_group_name_H-M   'P 1'
#
loop_
_entity.id
_entity.type
_entity.pdbx_description
1 polymer ?
#
loop_
_entity_poly.entity_id
_entity_poly.type
_entity_poly.pdbx_seq_one_letter_code
_entity_poly.pdbx_strand_id
1 'polypeptide(L)'
;MSPGLIYMHVQLKETQMEVHALRQRIDLFVSQTDTIPNFALESLGNLTTVICVVMAIHGLYEETCSFLTDCFPFIASAGAKVCHSLSSDTYWPYDIRLWERIFHRSHSSKKQRQVIQVGACWCFSGTSGHLLISLSHLVSITHVTLGHITKGRSPSGCIMSAPKEFSVFVSCFLLFLWTFSQNGPEFQTFKLLVIFFYVKLQVENNWGNTNYTCLYSFRVHGHLPL
;
A
#
# COMPACT_ATOMS: atom_id res chain seq x y z
N MET A 1 59.51 12.82 -18.51
CA MET A 1 58.58 11.89 -17.85
C MET A 1 58.09 10.90 -18.89
N SER A 2 58.04 9.59 -18.58
CA SER A 2 57.55 8.60 -19.55
C SER A 2 56.05 8.78 -19.79
N PRO A 3 55.52 8.50 -21.00
CA PRO A 3 54.08 8.62 -21.30
C PRO A 3 53.19 7.85 -20.32
N GLY A 4 53.67 6.70 -19.82
CA GLY A 4 52.96 5.90 -18.81
C GLY A 4 52.86 6.58 -17.43
N LEU A 5 53.86 7.38 -17.02
CA LEU A 5 53.79 8.12 -15.76
C LEU A 5 52.76 9.25 -15.83
N ILE A 6 52.64 9.90 -16.99
CA ILE A 6 51.67 10.97 -17.23
C ILE A 6 50.25 10.39 -17.22
N TYR A 7 50.05 9.26 -17.90
CA TYR A 7 48.77 8.55 -17.90
C TYR A 7 48.32 8.14 -16.50
N MET A 8 49.22 7.54 -15.71
CA MET A 8 48.97 7.18 -14.31
C MET A 8 48.59 8.40 -13.44
N HIS A 9 49.24 9.55 -13.66
CA HIS A 9 48.93 10.77 -12.90
C HIS A 9 47.58 11.39 -13.29
N VAL A 10 47.18 11.32 -14.56
CA VAL A 10 45.85 11.76 -15.00
C VAL A 10 44.76 10.88 -14.36
N GLN A 11 44.95 9.56 -14.41
CA GLN A 11 43.97 8.60 -13.86
C GLN A 11 43.88 8.66 -12.33
N LEU A 12 45.00 8.94 -11.65
CA LEU A 12 45.01 9.20 -10.21
C LEU A 12 44.23 10.48 -9.86
N LYS A 13 44.32 11.54 -10.68
CA LYS A 13 43.55 12.78 -10.44
C LYS A 13 42.06 12.58 -10.69
N GLU A 14 41.68 11.84 -11.74
CA GLU A 14 40.28 11.52 -12.02
C GLU A 14 39.66 10.69 -10.89
N THR A 15 40.34 9.63 -10.46
CA THR A 15 39.88 8.81 -9.33
C THR A 15 39.79 9.60 -8.02
N GLN A 16 40.72 10.52 -7.77
CA GLN A 16 40.64 11.43 -6.61
C GLN A 16 39.44 12.38 -6.68
N MET A 17 39.09 12.90 -7.87
CA MET A 17 37.91 13.74 -8.05
C MET A 17 36.61 12.95 -7.86
N GLU A 18 36.53 11.72 -8.35
CA GLU A 18 35.37 10.84 -8.15
C GLU A 18 35.17 10.48 -6.67
N VAL A 19 36.25 10.10 -5.98
CA VAL A 19 36.22 9.80 -4.54
C VAL A 19 35.81 11.03 -3.74
N HIS A 20 36.29 12.22 -4.11
CA HIS A 20 35.90 13.47 -3.45
C HIS A 20 34.41 13.80 -3.68
N ALA A 21 33.91 13.63 -4.90
CA ALA A 21 32.49 13.82 -5.21
C ALA A 21 31.60 12.83 -4.47
N LEU A 22 32.03 11.56 -4.37
CA LEU A 22 31.34 10.55 -3.57
C LEU A 22 31.33 10.90 -2.08
N ARG A 23 32.46 11.38 -1.55
CA ARG A 23 32.56 11.82 -0.16
C ARG A 23 31.62 12.98 0.15
N GLN A 24 31.53 13.98 -0.73
CA GLN A 24 30.58 15.09 -0.56
C GLN A 24 29.11 14.62 -0.57
N ARG A 25 28.77 13.62 -1.40
CA ARG A 25 27.42 13.03 -1.40
C ARG A 25 27.13 12.25 -0.12
N ILE A 26 28.12 11.55 0.43
CA ILE A 26 28.01 10.84 1.71
C ILE A 26 27.89 11.83 2.87
N ASP A 27 28.70 12.89 2.90
CA ASP A 27 28.65 13.90 3.96
C ASP A 27 27.30 14.66 3.96
N LEU A 28 26.75 14.95 2.77
CA LEU A 28 25.39 15.49 2.62
C LEU A 28 24.34 14.52 3.19
N PHE A 29 24.49 13.23 2.91
CA PHE A 29 23.61 12.18 3.43
C PHE A 29 23.70 12.06 4.96
N VAL A 30 24.91 12.09 5.52
CA VAL A 30 25.16 12.03 6.97
C VAL A 30 24.55 13.24 7.69
N SER A 31 24.66 14.44 7.11
CA SER A 31 24.05 15.64 7.69
C SER A 31 22.51 15.57 7.72
N GLN A 32 21.89 14.86 6.78
CA GLN A 32 20.45 14.61 6.78
C GLN A 32 20.08 13.56 7.85
N THR A 33 20.95 12.58 8.13
CA THR A 33 20.70 11.61 9.20
C THR A 33 20.73 12.22 10.60
N ASP A 34 21.49 13.29 10.83
CA ASP A 34 21.52 14.02 12.12
C ASP A 34 20.20 14.77 12.40
N THR A 35 19.37 15.00 11.38
CA THR A 35 18.04 15.61 11.51
C THR A 35 16.94 14.60 11.80
N ILE A 36 17.26 13.31 11.75
CA ILE A 36 16.32 12.22 12.06
C ILE A 36 16.29 12.04 13.59
N PRO A 37 15.11 12.10 14.24
CA PRO A 37 15.03 11.94 15.69
C PRO A 37 15.56 10.57 16.14
N ASN A 38 16.31 10.55 17.26
CA ASN A 38 17.06 9.38 17.76
C ASN A 38 16.27 8.06 17.82
N PHE A 39 14.93 8.09 17.99
CA PHE A 39 14.11 6.88 18.00
C PHE A 39 14.15 6.11 16.66
N ALA A 40 14.36 6.80 15.54
CA ALA A 40 14.47 6.20 14.22
C ALA A 40 15.89 5.67 13.93
N LEU A 41 16.92 6.20 14.60
CA LEU A 41 18.29 5.67 14.56
C LEU A 41 18.44 4.36 15.37
N GLU A 42 17.77 4.23 16.52
CA GLU A 42 17.80 2.98 17.31
C GLU A 42 17.15 1.77 16.58
N SER A 43 16.40 2.03 15.50
CA SER A 43 15.69 1.05 14.65
C SER A 43 16.46 0.66 13.37
N LEU A 44 17.71 1.13 13.19
CA LEU A 44 18.54 0.88 12.00
C LEU A 44 18.86 -0.61 11.74
N GLY A 45 18.52 -1.51 12.67
CA GLY A 45 18.65 -2.96 12.50
C GLY A 45 17.55 -3.63 11.67
N ASN A 46 16.52 -2.91 11.22
CA ASN A 46 15.37 -3.50 10.52
C ASN A 46 15.21 -2.93 9.09
N LEU A 47 15.03 -3.82 8.11
CA LEU A 47 14.96 -3.52 6.66
C LEU A 47 13.89 -2.46 6.32
N THR A 48 12.83 -2.39 7.13
CA THR A 48 11.73 -1.40 7.03
C THR A 48 12.20 0.04 7.29
N THR A 49 13.15 0.25 8.19
CA THR A 49 13.68 1.58 8.52
C THR A 49 14.53 2.11 7.36
N VAL A 50 15.33 1.24 6.72
CA VAL A 50 16.16 1.59 5.56
C VAL A 50 15.28 2.03 4.39
N ILE A 51 14.17 1.34 4.14
CA ILE A 51 13.20 1.72 3.10
C ILE A 51 12.58 3.08 3.39
N CYS A 52 12.20 3.36 4.65
CA CYS A 52 11.64 4.67 5.03
C CYS A 52 12.64 5.81 4.83
N VAL A 53 13.92 5.59 5.15
CA VAL A 53 14.99 6.58 4.94
C VAL A 53 15.21 6.84 3.45
N VAL A 54 15.30 5.79 2.62
CA VAL A 54 15.42 5.93 1.15
C VAL A 54 14.22 6.69 0.57
N MET A 55 13.00 6.39 1.03
CA MET A 55 11.77 7.09 0.64
C MET A 55 11.76 8.57 1.04
N ALA A 56 12.29 8.91 2.21
CA ALA A 56 12.45 10.28 2.69
C ALA A 56 13.46 11.06 1.84
N ILE A 57 14.56 10.43 1.44
CA ILE A 57 15.59 11.02 0.56
C ILE A 57 15.06 11.33 -0.84
N HIS A 58 14.08 10.56 -1.33
CA HIS A 58 13.44 10.79 -2.62
C HIS A 58 12.26 11.81 -2.59
N GLY A 59 11.99 12.48 -1.47
CA GLY A 59 10.95 13.51 -1.39
C GLY A 59 9.51 12.98 -1.38
N LEU A 60 9.31 11.69 -1.11
CA LEU A 60 7.99 11.05 -1.03
C LEU A 60 7.38 11.10 0.39
N TYR A 61 7.83 12.05 1.22
CA TYR A 61 7.77 11.99 2.68
C TYR A 61 6.42 12.40 3.31
N GLU A 62 5.63 13.28 2.69
CA GLU A 62 4.47 13.85 3.40
C GLU A 62 3.24 12.90 3.50
N GLU A 63 2.99 12.05 2.50
CA GLU A 63 1.86 11.10 2.56
C GLU A 63 2.24 9.74 3.20
N THR A 64 3.53 9.43 3.30
CA THR A 64 4.06 8.13 3.79
C THR A 64 4.05 8.00 5.31
N CYS A 65 4.26 9.09 6.06
CA CYS A 65 4.48 9.03 7.51
C CYS A 65 3.20 8.76 8.32
N SER A 66 2.04 9.29 7.91
CA SER A 66 0.76 9.02 8.58
C SER A 66 0.32 7.56 8.41
N PHE A 67 0.62 6.97 7.25
CA PHE A 67 0.28 5.60 6.92
C PHE A 67 1.07 4.55 7.71
N LEU A 68 2.35 4.82 7.99
CA LEU A 68 3.24 3.85 8.66
C LEU A 68 3.19 3.92 10.19
N THR A 69 2.86 5.09 10.75
CA THR A 69 2.79 5.27 12.21
C THR A 69 1.52 4.68 12.82
N ASP A 70 0.40 4.67 12.09
CA ASP A 70 -0.90 4.21 12.60
C ASP A 70 -1.14 2.67 12.53
N CYS A 71 -0.33 1.90 11.80
CA CYS A 71 -0.42 0.43 11.76
C CYS A 71 0.50 -0.30 12.78
N PHE A 72 1.25 0.41 13.63
CA PHE A 72 1.84 -0.17 14.85
C PHE A 72 0.88 0.13 16.03
N PRO A 73 0.19 -0.84 16.68
CA PRO A 73 0.59 -2.22 16.98
C PRO A 73 -0.51 -3.29 16.73
N PHE A 74 -0.11 -4.52 16.37
CA PHE A 74 -0.50 -5.79 17.03
C PHE A 74 -0.15 -6.97 16.12
N ILE A 75 0.72 -7.86 16.59
CA ILE A 75 0.88 -9.21 16.08
C ILE A 75 -0.42 -9.97 16.37
N ALA A 76 -1.06 -10.57 15.37
CA ALA A 76 -1.95 -11.70 15.62
C ALA A 76 -2.03 -12.61 14.39
N SER A 77 -1.84 -13.89 14.70
CA SER A 77 -1.85 -15.11 13.90
C SER A 77 -3.07 -15.25 12.97
N ALA A 78 -2.85 -15.95 11.85
CA ALA A 78 -3.50 -15.89 10.53
C ALA A 78 -2.95 -14.77 9.63
N GLY A 79 -2.38 -13.74 10.25
CA GLY A 79 -1.27 -12.96 9.72
C GLY A 79 -1.63 -11.61 9.12
N ALA A 80 -2.44 -11.61 8.05
CA ALA A 80 -2.87 -10.39 7.39
C ALA A 80 -4.08 -9.76 8.09
N LYS A 81 -4.10 -8.42 8.17
CA LYS A 81 -5.13 -7.64 8.86
C LYS A 81 -5.52 -6.41 8.06
N VAL A 82 -6.78 -6.01 8.13
CA VAL A 82 -7.21 -4.70 7.61
C VAL A 82 -6.82 -3.61 8.62
N CYS A 83 -6.08 -2.59 8.18
CA CYS A 83 -5.84 -1.38 8.98
C CYS A 83 -7.10 -0.49 8.90
N HIS A 84 -8.01 -0.67 9.86
CA HIS A 84 -9.36 -0.10 9.87
C HIS A 84 -9.41 1.44 9.84
N SER A 85 -8.56 2.10 10.62
CA SER A 85 -8.50 3.57 10.70
C SER A 85 -7.93 4.24 9.45
N LEU A 86 -7.19 3.46 8.63
CA LEU A 86 -6.54 3.91 7.39
C LEU A 86 -7.26 3.39 6.15
N SER A 87 -8.44 2.82 6.32
CA SER A 87 -9.34 2.41 5.24
C SER A 87 -10.55 3.32 5.25
N SER A 88 -11.26 3.44 4.14
CA SER A 88 -12.48 4.24 4.07
C SER A 88 -13.51 3.79 5.11
N ASP A 89 -14.36 4.72 5.54
CA ASP A 89 -15.46 4.38 6.44
C ASP A 89 -16.49 3.48 5.76
N THR A 90 -17.11 2.60 6.53
CA THR A 90 -18.23 1.80 6.05
C THR A 90 -19.40 2.69 5.68
N TYR A 91 -19.98 2.47 4.50
CA TYR A 91 -21.21 3.10 4.06
C TYR A 91 -22.40 2.65 4.89
N TRP A 92 -23.21 3.60 5.30
CA TRP A 92 -24.47 3.37 5.99
C TRP A 92 -25.61 4.06 5.22
N PRO A 93 -26.65 3.32 4.81
CA PRO A 93 -27.75 3.87 4.01
C PRO A 93 -28.71 4.79 4.78
N TYR A 94 -28.59 4.91 6.10
CA TYR A 94 -29.47 5.71 6.96
C TYR A 94 -28.66 6.55 7.94
N ASP A 95 -29.23 7.68 8.40
CA ASP A 95 -28.62 8.48 9.45
C ASP A 95 -28.59 7.68 10.77
N ILE A 96 -27.38 7.56 11.31
CA ILE A 96 -27.03 6.61 12.35
C ILE A 96 -27.53 7.18 13.68
N ARG A 97 -28.36 6.43 14.43
CA ARG A 97 -28.83 6.88 15.74
C ARG A 97 -27.63 7.17 16.65
N LEU A 98 -27.76 8.12 17.59
CA LEU A 98 -26.65 8.56 18.45
C LEU A 98 -25.91 7.41 19.16
N TRP A 99 -26.64 6.37 19.62
CA TRP A 99 -26.03 5.20 20.25
C TRP A 99 -25.31 4.27 19.26
N GLU A 100 -25.74 4.19 18.00
CA GLU A 100 -25.04 3.45 16.96
C GLU A 100 -23.72 4.15 16.58
N ARG A 101 -23.63 5.48 16.74
CA ARG A 101 -22.36 6.23 16.61
C ARG A 101 -21.31 5.77 17.63
N ILE A 102 -21.74 5.37 18.84
CA ILE A 102 -20.84 4.88 19.91
C ILE A 102 -20.21 3.53 19.50
N PHE A 103 -20.96 2.65 18.84
CA PHE A 103 -20.47 1.34 18.37
C PHE A 103 -19.93 1.35 16.94
N HIS A 104 -20.01 2.50 16.25
CA HIS A 104 -19.70 2.69 14.83
C HIS A 104 -18.34 2.12 14.45
N ARG A 105 -17.31 2.44 15.24
CA ARG A 105 -15.94 1.99 14.98
C ARG A 105 -15.81 0.46 15.01
N SER A 106 -16.49 -0.19 15.96
CA SER A 106 -16.45 -1.65 16.09
C SER A 106 -17.23 -2.34 14.97
N HIS A 107 -18.37 -1.78 14.55
CA HIS A 107 -19.15 -2.28 13.41
C HIS A 107 -18.43 -2.10 12.08
N SER A 108 -17.85 -0.93 11.82
CA SER A 108 -17.04 -0.64 10.65
C SER A 108 -15.88 -1.62 10.53
N SER A 109 -15.15 -1.82 11.64
CA SER A 109 -14.03 -2.78 11.69
C SER A 109 -14.47 -4.20 11.33
N LYS A 110 -15.59 -4.68 11.89
CA LYS A 110 -16.13 -6.02 11.58
C LYS A 110 -16.49 -6.16 10.11
N LYS A 111 -17.12 -5.14 9.51
CA LYS A 111 -17.51 -5.15 8.08
C LYS A 111 -16.29 -5.13 7.17
N GLN A 112 -15.32 -4.28 7.42
CA GLN A 112 -14.07 -4.21 6.64
C GLN A 112 -13.31 -5.55 6.64
N ARG A 113 -13.31 -6.32 7.75
CA ARG A 113 -12.69 -7.67 7.78
C ARG A 113 -13.33 -8.66 6.81
N GLN A 114 -14.59 -8.45 6.44
CA GLN A 114 -15.31 -9.36 5.54
C GLN A 114 -14.71 -9.34 4.12
N VAL A 115 -13.95 -8.30 3.74
CA VAL A 115 -13.29 -8.25 2.42
C VAL A 115 -12.17 -9.27 2.27
N ILE A 116 -11.50 -9.60 3.38
CA ILE A 116 -10.42 -10.59 3.40
C ILE A 116 -10.90 -11.95 3.92
N GLN A 117 -12.14 -12.03 4.40
CA GLN A 117 -12.79 -13.25 4.86
C GLN A 117 -13.88 -13.69 3.87
N VAL A 118 -14.46 -14.86 4.08
CA VAL A 118 -15.60 -15.35 3.28
C VAL A 118 -16.88 -15.00 4.01
N GLY A 119 -17.88 -14.42 3.32
CA GLY A 119 -19.25 -14.40 3.85
C GLY A 119 -20.10 -13.14 3.59
N ALA A 120 -19.52 -11.98 3.26
CA ALA A 120 -20.28 -10.77 2.91
C ALA A 120 -19.38 -9.68 2.28
N CYS A 121 -19.99 -8.68 1.65
CA CYS A 121 -19.26 -7.51 1.16
C CYS A 121 -19.13 -6.41 2.22
N TRP A 122 -18.12 -5.57 2.03
CA TRP A 122 -17.99 -4.27 2.68
C TRP A 122 -18.22 -3.18 1.65
N CYS A 123 -18.95 -2.13 2.02
CA CYS A 123 -19.18 -0.99 1.15
C CYS A 123 -18.66 0.28 1.81
N PHE A 124 -18.18 1.22 0.99
CA PHE A 124 -17.77 2.57 1.39
C PHE A 124 -18.58 3.61 0.61
N SER A 125 -18.70 4.81 1.18
CA SER A 125 -19.53 5.89 0.63
C SER A 125 -18.92 6.45 -0.66
N GLY A 126 -19.77 6.71 -1.65
CA GLY A 126 -19.39 7.26 -2.95
C GLY A 126 -18.78 6.25 -3.92
N THR A 127 -18.12 6.78 -4.95
CA THR A 127 -17.53 6.02 -6.06
C THR A 127 -16.05 5.67 -5.86
N SER A 128 -15.35 6.41 -4.98
CA SER A 128 -13.93 6.24 -4.69
C SER A 128 -13.70 5.98 -3.21
N GLY A 129 -12.70 5.15 -2.91
CA GLY A 129 -12.37 4.74 -1.55
C GLY A 129 -11.15 3.83 -1.55
N HIS A 130 -10.72 3.41 -0.37
CA HIS A 130 -9.50 2.61 -0.23
C HIS A 130 -9.57 1.61 0.92
N LEU A 131 -8.81 0.53 0.76
CA LEU A 131 -8.64 -0.54 1.73
C LEU A 131 -7.16 -0.77 1.96
N LEU A 132 -6.74 -0.67 3.22
CA LEU A 132 -5.37 -0.98 3.61
C LEU A 132 -5.29 -2.34 4.30
N ILE A 133 -4.43 -3.20 3.77
CA ILE A 133 -4.10 -4.51 4.35
C ILE A 133 -2.64 -4.51 4.79
N SER A 134 -2.43 -4.85 6.05
CA SER A 134 -1.14 -5.28 6.60
C SER A 134 -1.01 -6.79 6.39
N LEU A 135 0.13 -7.25 5.88
CA LEU A 135 0.48 -8.66 5.73
C LEU A 135 1.23 -9.15 6.98
N SER A 136 1.25 -10.46 7.22
CA SER A 136 1.95 -11.03 8.38
C SER A 136 3.46 -10.81 8.37
N HIS A 137 4.04 -10.86 7.17
CA HIS A 137 5.49 -10.86 6.94
C HIS A 137 5.77 -10.11 5.64
N LEU A 138 7.06 -9.94 5.32
CA LEU A 138 7.48 -9.43 4.04
C LEU A 138 7.12 -10.49 3.00
N VAL A 139 6.34 -10.13 1.99
CA VAL A 139 5.89 -11.06 0.95
C VAL A 139 6.34 -10.54 -0.40
N SER A 140 6.91 -11.43 -1.21
CA SER A 140 7.05 -11.24 -2.66
C SER A 140 5.67 -11.47 -3.29
N ILE A 141 4.92 -10.37 -3.42
CA ILE A 141 3.58 -10.34 -3.98
C ILE A 141 3.72 -10.56 -5.49
N THR A 142 2.97 -11.52 -6.01
CA THR A 142 2.99 -11.93 -7.42
C THR A 142 1.73 -11.53 -8.18
N HIS A 143 0.61 -11.44 -7.46
CA HIS A 143 -0.67 -11.00 -8.00
C HIS A 143 -1.64 -10.65 -6.87
N VAL A 144 -2.67 -9.90 -7.24
CA VAL A 144 -3.86 -9.70 -6.41
C VAL A 144 -5.09 -10.24 -7.13
N THR A 145 -6.09 -10.63 -6.36
CA THR A 145 -7.39 -11.05 -6.90
C THR A 145 -8.49 -10.20 -6.29
N LEU A 146 -9.27 -9.57 -7.16
CA LEU A 146 -10.45 -8.80 -6.79
C LEU A 146 -11.70 -9.61 -7.15
N GLY A 147 -12.62 -9.74 -6.20
CA GLY A 147 -13.85 -10.50 -6.33
C GLY A 147 -15.08 -9.62 -6.18
N HIS A 148 -16.09 -9.89 -7.01
CA HIS A 148 -17.43 -9.31 -6.93
C HIS A 148 -18.48 -10.30 -7.46
N ILE A 149 -19.68 -10.31 -6.89
CA ILE A 149 -20.79 -11.13 -7.41
C ILE A 149 -21.03 -10.85 -8.90
N THR A 150 -21.47 -11.87 -9.64
CA THR A 150 -21.84 -11.74 -11.06
C THR A 150 -23.23 -11.14 -11.21
N LYS A 151 -23.54 -10.60 -12.40
CA LYS A 151 -24.87 -10.06 -12.74
C LYS A 151 -26.01 -11.05 -12.48
N GLY A 152 -25.81 -12.33 -12.82
CA GLY A 152 -26.81 -13.38 -12.59
C GLY A 152 -27.04 -13.73 -11.11
N ARG A 153 -26.10 -13.41 -10.22
CA ARG A 153 -26.25 -13.58 -8.76
C ARG A 153 -26.70 -12.28 -8.06
N SER A 154 -26.75 -11.17 -8.79
CA SER A 154 -27.22 -9.90 -8.27
C SER A 154 -28.75 -9.85 -8.25
N PRO A 155 -29.39 -9.49 -7.13
CA PRO A 155 -30.85 -9.36 -7.07
C PRO A 155 -31.42 -8.36 -8.08
N SER A 156 -30.66 -7.31 -8.44
CA SER A 156 -31.07 -6.31 -9.42
C SER A 156 -30.71 -6.68 -10.87
N GLY A 157 -30.02 -7.80 -11.10
CA GLY A 157 -29.48 -8.17 -12.42
C GLY A 157 -28.32 -7.28 -12.90
N CYS A 158 -27.88 -6.30 -12.12
CA CYS A 158 -26.76 -5.41 -12.43
C CYS A 158 -25.79 -5.30 -11.24
N ILE A 159 -24.57 -4.83 -11.50
CA ILE A 159 -23.52 -4.68 -10.47
C ILE A 159 -22.91 -3.28 -10.49
N MET A 160 -23.78 -2.25 -10.50
CA MET A 160 -23.38 -0.84 -10.55
C MET A 160 -22.44 -0.43 -9.40
N SER A 161 -22.55 -1.10 -8.24
CA SER A 161 -21.69 -0.87 -7.07
C SER A 161 -20.35 -1.59 -7.13
N ALA A 162 -20.08 -2.40 -8.15
CA ALA A 162 -18.80 -3.07 -8.29
C ALA A 162 -17.70 -2.05 -8.61
N PRO A 163 -16.48 -2.21 -8.06
CA PRO A 163 -15.35 -1.38 -8.45
C PRO A 163 -15.12 -1.52 -9.96
N LYS A 164 -14.76 -0.42 -10.62
CA LYS A 164 -14.43 -0.38 -12.05
C LYS A 164 -12.94 -0.15 -12.20
N GLU A 165 -12.48 1.07 -12.06
CA GLU A 165 -11.05 1.38 -12.08
C GLU A 165 -10.49 1.36 -10.66
N PHE A 166 -9.35 0.69 -10.50
CA PHE A 166 -8.68 0.58 -9.22
C PHE A 166 -7.18 0.46 -9.43
N SER A 167 -6.44 0.84 -8.40
CA SER A 167 -5.00 0.81 -8.35
C SER A 167 -4.51 0.14 -7.07
N VAL A 168 -3.28 -0.37 -7.13
CA VAL A 168 -2.61 -0.96 -5.96
C VAL A 168 -1.35 -0.16 -5.66
N PHE A 169 -1.23 0.29 -4.41
CA PHE A 169 -0.08 1.03 -3.92
C PHE A 169 0.70 0.20 -2.91
N VAL A 170 2.02 0.32 -3.01
CA VAL A 170 2.99 -0.29 -2.11
C VAL A 170 4.03 0.77 -1.76
N SER A 171 4.21 1.06 -0.46
CA SER A 171 5.15 2.08 0.00
C SER A 171 5.03 3.41 -0.77
N CYS A 172 3.83 3.86 -1.10
CA CYS A 172 3.55 5.10 -1.87
C CYS A 172 3.95 5.12 -3.36
N PHE A 173 4.41 4.02 -3.94
CA PHE A 173 4.45 3.91 -5.39
C PHE A 173 3.13 3.36 -5.93
N LEU A 174 2.50 4.12 -6.85
CA LEU A 174 1.44 3.59 -7.71
C LEU A 174 2.08 2.49 -8.56
N LEU A 175 1.60 1.26 -8.40
CA LEU A 175 2.15 0.17 -9.20
C LEU A 175 1.47 0.15 -10.57
N PHE A 176 0.15 0.02 -10.60
CA PHE A 176 -0.63 -0.12 -11.83
C PHE A 176 -2.08 0.30 -11.64
N LEU A 177 -2.71 0.79 -12.72
CA LEU A 177 -4.15 1.05 -12.83
C LEU A 177 -4.78 -0.09 -13.63
N TRP A 178 -5.78 -0.77 -13.06
CA TRP A 178 -6.53 -1.84 -13.72
C TRP A 178 -8.02 -1.55 -13.75
N THR A 179 -8.72 -2.31 -14.57
CA THR A 179 -10.17 -2.28 -14.67
C THR A 179 -10.75 -3.65 -14.35
N PHE A 180 -11.65 -3.71 -13.38
CA PHE A 180 -12.46 -4.89 -13.08
C PHE A 180 -13.65 -4.95 -14.05
N SER A 181 -13.72 -6.01 -14.85
CA SER A 181 -14.77 -6.17 -15.86
C SER A 181 -16.08 -6.64 -15.24
N GLN A 182 -17.15 -5.85 -15.36
CA GLN A 182 -18.49 -6.25 -14.90
C GLN A 182 -19.12 -7.43 -15.68
N ASN A 183 -18.56 -7.78 -16.84
CA ASN A 183 -18.98 -8.93 -17.65
C ASN A 183 -18.01 -10.10 -17.53
N GLY A 184 -16.97 -9.97 -16.70
CA GLY A 184 -15.97 -10.99 -16.46
C GLY A 184 -16.39 -12.03 -15.42
N PRO A 185 -15.47 -12.91 -15.03
CA PRO A 185 -15.69 -13.87 -13.96
C PRO A 185 -15.84 -13.18 -12.59
N GLU A 186 -16.41 -13.91 -11.62
CA GLU A 186 -16.62 -13.46 -10.23
C GLU A 186 -15.31 -12.99 -9.56
N PHE A 187 -14.20 -13.66 -9.87
CA PHE A 187 -12.86 -13.33 -9.39
C PHE A 187 -11.94 -13.01 -10.56
N GLN A 188 -11.29 -11.85 -10.51
CA GLN A 188 -10.35 -11.38 -11.53
C GLN A 188 -8.98 -11.17 -10.90
N THR A 189 -7.94 -11.67 -11.57
CA THR A 189 -6.57 -11.69 -11.05
C THR A 189 -5.68 -10.78 -11.86
N PHE A 190 -4.89 -9.97 -11.16
CA PHE A 190 -4.04 -8.93 -11.72
C PHE A 190 -2.61 -9.14 -11.24
N LYS A 191 -1.69 -9.36 -12.19
CA LYS A 191 -0.29 -9.67 -11.89
C LYS A 191 0.48 -8.41 -11.53
N LEU A 192 1.30 -8.50 -10.48
CA LEU A 192 2.22 -7.46 -10.06
C LEU A 192 3.38 -8.09 -9.29
N LEU A 193 4.58 -7.56 -9.42
CA LEU A 193 5.78 -8.11 -8.80
C LEU A 193 6.41 -7.08 -7.88
N VAL A 194 6.13 -7.18 -6.59
CA VAL A 194 6.66 -6.27 -5.56
C VAL A 194 6.86 -7.00 -4.24
N ILE A 195 7.80 -6.52 -3.43
CA ILE A 195 8.09 -7.10 -2.13
C ILE A 195 7.71 -6.09 -1.05
N PHE A 196 6.70 -6.38 -0.22
CA PHE A 196 6.30 -5.47 0.86
C PHE A 196 5.45 -6.12 1.96
N PHE A 197 5.23 -5.36 3.04
CA PHE A 197 4.40 -5.74 4.19
C PHE A 197 2.97 -5.19 4.14
N TYR A 198 2.70 -4.20 3.28
CA TYR A 198 1.39 -3.54 3.19
C TYR A 198 0.90 -3.47 1.75
N VAL A 199 -0.41 -3.49 1.58
CA VAL A 199 -1.05 -3.33 0.27
C VAL A 199 -2.23 -2.39 0.44
N LYS A 200 -2.21 -1.26 -0.25
CA LYS A 200 -3.37 -0.38 -0.35
C LYS A 200 -4.06 -0.63 -1.68
N LEU A 201 -5.29 -1.11 -1.62
CA LEU A 201 -6.21 -1.06 -2.75
C LEU A 201 -6.86 0.33 -2.75
N GLN A 202 -6.77 1.03 -3.87
CA GLN A 202 -7.44 2.30 -4.12
C GLN A 202 -8.45 2.10 -5.24
N VAL A 203 -9.73 2.37 -4.98
CA VAL A 203 -10.78 2.35 -5.99
C VAL A 203 -10.99 3.77 -6.48
N GLU A 204 -10.90 3.97 -7.79
CA GLU A 204 -11.04 5.29 -8.43
C GLU A 204 -12.50 5.58 -8.78
N ASN A 205 -13.22 4.56 -9.26
CA ASN A 205 -14.64 4.66 -9.58
C ASN A 205 -15.31 3.27 -9.57
N ASN A 206 -16.63 3.27 -9.77
CA ASN A 206 -17.46 2.08 -9.88
C ASN A 206 -18.26 2.07 -11.19
N TRP A 207 -19.11 1.06 -11.37
CA TRP A 207 -19.92 0.89 -12.58
C TRP A 207 -21.19 1.76 -12.63
N GLY A 208 -21.32 2.79 -11.78
CA GLY A 208 -22.33 3.85 -11.88
C GLY A 208 -23.25 4.01 -10.67
N ASN A 209 -22.94 3.40 -9.51
CA ASN A 209 -23.66 3.69 -8.27
C ASN A 209 -23.08 4.96 -7.62
N THR A 210 -23.88 6.02 -7.51
CA THR A 210 -23.41 7.31 -6.97
C THR A 210 -23.28 7.34 -5.44
N ASN A 211 -23.95 6.42 -4.74
CA ASN A 211 -24.09 6.48 -3.29
C ASN A 211 -22.99 5.67 -2.59
N TYR A 212 -22.60 4.53 -3.15
CA TYR A 212 -21.64 3.63 -2.53
C TYR A 212 -20.99 2.68 -3.54
N THR A 213 -19.87 2.12 -3.12
CA THR A 213 -19.15 1.05 -3.81
C THR A 213 -18.93 -0.11 -2.86
N CYS A 214 -19.06 -1.35 -3.34
CA CYS A 214 -18.94 -2.55 -2.53
C CYS A 214 -17.81 -3.45 -3.01
N LEU A 215 -16.98 -3.89 -2.07
CA LEU A 215 -15.93 -4.89 -2.26
C LEU A 215 -16.37 -6.20 -1.61
N TYR A 216 -16.42 -7.27 -2.40
CA TYR A 216 -16.73 -8.61 -1.88
C TYR A 216 -15.49 -9.36 -1.43
N SER A 217 -14.42 -9.32 -2.22
CA SER A 217 -13.17 -9.96 -1.82
C SER A 217 -11.97 -9.24 -2.41
N PHE A 218 -10.93 -9.03 -1.61
CA PHE A 218 -9.62 -8.63 -2.10
C PHE A 218 -8.56 -9.52 -1.47
N ARG A 219 -7.77 -10.17 -2.32
CA ARG A 219 -6.79 -11.18 -1.93
C ARG A 219 -5.43 -10.79 -2.45
N VAL A 220 -4.42 -10.91 -1.61
CA VAL A 220 -3.01 -10.67 -1.95
C VAL A 220 -2.31 -12.03 -1.98
N HIS A 221 -1.62 -12.32 -3.07
CA HIS A 221 -0.97 -13.61 -3.29
C HIS A 221 0.53 -13.44 -3.51
N GLY A 222 1.32 -14.32 -2.93
CA GLY A 222 2.77 -14.26 -3.02
C GLY A 222 3.44 -15.38 -2.24
N HIS A 223 4.76 -15.28 -2.12
CA HIS A 223 5.59 -16.18 -1.34
C HIS A 223 6.52 -15.37 -0.43
N LEU A 224 7.09 -16.04 0.58
CA LEU A 224 8.17 -15.42 1.35
C LEU A 224 9.36 -15.15 0.42
N PRO A 225 9.98 -13.96 0.48
CA PRO A 225 11.21 -13.70 -0.24
C PRO A 225 12.30 -14.66 0.28
N LEU A 226 13.07 -15.23 -0.64
CA LEU A 226 14.21 -16.10 -0.33
C LEU A 226 15.36 -15.30 0.27
#